data_AF-A0A397G5E7-F1
#
_entry.id   AF-A0A397G5E7-F1
#
_cell.length_a   1.000
_cell.length_b   1.000
_cell.length_c   1.000
_cell.angle_alpha   90.00
_cell.angle_beta   90.00
_cell.angle_gamma   90.00
#
_symmetry.space_group_name_H-M   'P 1'
#
loop_
_entity.id
_entity.type
_entity.pdbx_description
1 polymer ?
#
loop_
_entity_poly.entity_id
_entity_poly.type
_entity_poly.pdbx_seq_one_letter_code
_entity_poly.pdbx_strand_id
1 'polypeptide(L)'
;MIYNMYIFDRHCVCIFYTDWNRHRKSGSSSAVGTTSSSTSMNGQHDGDSGGSSSPAHSVVNNHLTSHHSTTSQLTSTTSMFSDSRLINIEEESKLVYGVILSLRNFVRKLSGSQDGFLSYRTSNYKLHYYETPTGLKFVINTDITVDSLRPVLRQIYTNFYVEYVVKNPLSPNEHPGGEGVNNEYFKTAVDKYIKTLAVYDS
;
A
#
# COMPACT_ATOMS: atom_id res chain seq x y z
N MET A 1 17.01 13.59 -2.33
CA MET A 1 15.73 13.54 -3.07
C MET A 1 14.61 13.06 -2.15
N ILE A 2 13.38 13.53 -2.37
CA ILE A 2 12.17 12.96 -1.77
C ILE A 2 11.50 12.04 -2.80
N TYR A 3 11.12 10.82 -2.40
CA TYR A 3 10.53 9.82 -3.30
C TYR A 3 9.00 9.83 -3.23
N ASN A 4 8.46 9.47 -2.07
CA ASN A 4 7.03 9.31 -1.84
C ASN A 4 6.68 9.49 -0.36
N MET A 5 5.39 9.66 -0.10
CA MET A 5 4.85 9.88 1.24
C MET A 5 3.54 9.12 1.44
N TYR A 6 3.35 8.59 2.66
CA TYR A 6 2.14 7.92 3.11
C TYR A 6 1.62 8.60 4.38
N ILE A 7 0.30 8.58 4.56
CA ILE A 7 -0.34 8.85 5.85
C ILE A 7 -1.23 7.65 6.19
N PHE A 8 -1.03 7.08 7.37
CA PHE A 8 -1.87 6.03 7.92
C PHE A 8 -2.69 6.55 9.08
N ASP A 9 -3.93 6.09 9.18
CA ASP A 9 -4.78 6.38 10.32
C ASP A 9 -4.47 5.51 11.55
N ARG A 10 -5.30 5.65 12.60
CA ARG A 10 -5.22 4.84 13.81
C ARG A 10 -5.52 3.36 13.58
N HIS A 11 -6.32 3.04 12.56
CA HIS A 11 -6.77 1.70 12.20
C HIS A 11 -5.85 1.00 11.20
N CYS A 12 -4.68 1.60 10.92
CA CYS A 12 -3.66 1.05 10.02
C CYS A 12 -4.02 1.17 8.53
N VAL A 13 -5.00 1.99 8.19
CA VAL A 13 -5.43 2.20 6.80
C VAL A 13 -4.61 3.33 6.20
N CYS A 14 -4.08 3.10 5.00
CA CYS A 14 -3.46 4.17 4.22
C CYS A 14 -4.56 5.13 3.75
N ILE A 15 -4.56 6.34 4.28
CA ILE A 15 -5.57 7.37 3.96
C ILE A 15 -5.05 8.39 2.95
N PHE A 16 -3.74 8.41 2.71
CA PHE A 16 -3.11 9.28 1.72
C PHE A 16 -1.81 8.66 1.21
N TYR A 17 -1.61 8.76 -0.09
CA TYR A 17 -0.38 8.41 -0.76
C TYR A 17 -0.08 9.46 -1.84
N THR A 18 1.19 9.84 -1.94
CA THR A 18 1.69 10.66 -3.03
C THR A 18 3.09 10.21 -3.41
N ASP A 19 3.41 10.33 -4.68
CA ASP A 19 4.69 9.93 -5.25
C ASP A 19 5.17 11.05 -6.17
N TRP A 20 6.41 11.49 -5.96
CA TRP A 20 7.07 12.53 -6.74
C TRP A 20 8.11 11.97 -7.69
N ASN A 21 8.89 10.98 -7.23
CA ASN A 21 10.10 10.53 -7.91
C ASN A 21 10.24 9.01 -7.92
N ARG A 22 9.14 8.24 -8.04
CA ARG A 22 9.18 6.79 -8.15
C ARG A 22 10.29 6.42 -9.11
N HIS A 23 11.29 5.70 -8.61
CA HIS A 23 12.29 5.12 -9.49
C HIS A 23 11.54 4.44 -10.63
N ARG A 24 11.79 4.88 -11.87
CA ARG A 24 11.27 4.25 -13.07
C ARG A 24 11.83 2.83 -13.16
N LYS A 25 11.31 1.91 -12.34
CA LYS A 25 11.42 0.49 -12.59
C LYS A 25 10.20 0.10 -13.41
N SER A 26 10.23 0.50 -14.68
CA SER A 26 9.53 -0.20 -15.74
C SER A 26 10.40 -0.12 -16.99
N GLY A 27 11.01 -1.27 -17.32
CA GLY A 27 11.97 -1.48 -18.40
C GLY A 27 13.13 -2.33 -17.85
N SER A 28 13.27 -3.62 -18.14
CA SER A 28 13.10 -4.29 -19.42
C SER A 28 12.59 -5.74 -19.27
N SER A 29 11.39 -6.03 -19.78
CA SER A 29 11.11 -7.36 -20.33
C SER A 29 11.82 -7.46 -21.68
N SER A 30 13.13 -7.74 -21.65
CA SER A 30 13.83 -8.16 -22.85
C SER A 30 13.33 -9.56 -23.18
N ALA A 31 12.52 -9.63 -24.23
CA ALA A 31 12.19 -10.88 -24.90
C ALA A 31 13.50 -11.61 -25.25
N VAL A 32 13.72 -12.76 -24.63
CA VAL A 32 14.61 -13.80 -25.15
C VAL A 32 13.76 -15.06 -25.25
N GLY A 33 13.57 -15.50 -26.48
CA GLY A 33 12.76 -16.65 -26.83
C GLY A 33 13.38 -17.98 -26.40
N THR A 34 12.48 -18.94 -26.25
CA THR A 34 12.60 -20.35 -26.63
C THR A 34 13.87 -21.09 -26.22
N THR A 35 13.75 -21.96 -25.22
CA THR A 35 13.98 -23.40 -25.40
C THR A 35 13.24 -24.19 -24.33
N SER A 36 12.30 -25.00 -24.78
CA SER A 36 11.69 -26.11 -24.05
C SER A 36 12.72 -27.22 -23.83
N SER A 37 12.96 -27.59 -22.57
CA SER A 37 13.65 -28.83 -22.20
C SER A 37 12.73 -29.67 -21.32
N SER A 38 12.10 -30.65 -21.96
CA SER A 38 11.43 -31.79 -21.34
C SER A 38 12.47 -32.69 -20.67
N THR A 39 12.37 -32.86 -19.35
CA THR A 39 13.03 -33.96 -18.63
C THR A 39 11.98 -34.89 -18.08
N SER A 40 11.76 -35.99 -18.81
CA SER A 40 11.15 -37.21 -18.33
C SER A 40 12.08 -37.87 -17.30
N MET A 41 11.55 -38.23 -16.14
CA MET A 41 12.14 -39.25 -15.27
C MET A 41 11.02 -40.20 -14.83
N ASN A 42 11.09 -41.41 -15.40
CA ASN A 42 10.29 -42.57 -15.11
C ASN A 42 10.76 -43.19 -13.78
N GLY A 43 9.84 -43.67 -12.95
CA GLY A 43 10.17 -44.35 -11.68
C GLY A 43 8.97 -45.13 -11.13
N GLN A 44 8.88 -46.40 -11.52
CA GLN A 44 7.99 -47.42 -10.96
C GLN A 44 8.53 -47.91 -9.61
N HIS A 45 7.66 -48.05 -8.60
CA HIS A 45 7.71 -49.20 -7.69
C HIS A 45 6.37 -49.47 -6.99
N ASP A 46 6.12 -50.75 -6.78
CA ASP A 46 4.89 -51.45 -6.42
C ASP A 46 4.44 -51.31 -4.95
N GLY A 47 3.17 -51.64 -4.68
CA GLY A 47 2.80 -52.44 -3.50
C GLY A 47 1.67 -51.96 -2.57
N ASP A 48 0.52 -52.65 -2.69
CA ASP A 48 -0.27 -53.26 -1.60
C ASP A 48 -1.54 -52.58 -1.00
N SER A 49 -2.67 -53.21 -1.34
CA SER A 49 -3.87 -53.66 -0.59
C SER A 49 -4.46 -52.91 0.63
N GLY A 50 -5.81 -52.74 0.60
CA GLY A 50 -6.68 -53.05 1.75
C GLY A 50 -7.88 -52.13 2.05
N GLY A 51 -9.10 -52.63 1.83
CA GLY A 51 -10.20 -52.63 2.82
C GLY A 51 -11.22 -51.47 2.92
N SER A 52 -12.45 -51.73 2.44
CA SER A 52 -13.82 -51.35 2.94
C SER A 52 -14.03 -50.09 3.82
N SER A 53 -15.03 -49.23 3.61
CA SER A 53 -16.47 -49.54 3.78
C SER A 53 -17.38 -48.29 3.59
N SER A 54 -18.52 -48.53 2.92
CA SER A 54 -19.88 -47.97 3.14
C SER A 54 -20.29 -46.51 2.82
N PRO A 55 -21.61 -46.29 2.53
CA PRO A 55 -22.12 -45.19 1.70
C PRO A 55 -23.18 -44.28 2.38
N ALA A 56 -23.76 -43.36 1.58
CA ALA A 56 -24.98 -42.53 1.79
C ALA A 56 -24.71 -41.10 2.34
N HIS A 57 -25.43 -40.01 2.01
CA HIS A 57 -26.80 -39.73 1.55
C HIS A 57 -26.84 -38.35 0.81
N SER A 58 -27.41 -38.25 -0.40
CA SER A 58 -28.64 -37.53 -0.80
C SER A 58 -28.95 -36.14 -0.19
N VAL A 59 -29.08 -35.08 -1.04
CA VAL A 59 -30.12 -33.99 -1.07
C VAL A 59 -29.95 -33.22 -2.41
N VAL A 60 -30.69 -33.51 -3.49
CA VAL A 60 -31.89 -32.82 -4.02
C VAL A 60 -31.92 -31.28 -3.87
N ASN A 61 -31.78 -30.54 -4.98
CA ASN A 61 -32.78 -29.54 -5.40
C ASN A 61 -32.63 -29.10 -6.86
N ASN A 62 -33.78 -29.04 -7.53
CA ASN A 62 -34.03 -28.69 -8.93
C ASN A 62 -34.17 -27.17 -9.16
N HIS A 63 -34.12 -26.79 -10.45
CA HIS A 63 -34.83 -25.67 -11.11
C HIS A 63 -34.11 -24.28 -11.07
N LEU A 64 -34.03 -23.42 -12.10
CA LEU A 64 -34.74 -23.18 -13.37
C LEU A 64 -33.80 -22.64 -14.47
N THR A 65 -34.24 -22.79 -15.71
CA THR A 65 -33.86 -22.11 -16.97
C THR A 65 -33.96 -20.57 -16.94
N SER A 66 -33.08 -19.84 -17.65
CA SER A 66 -33.50 -18.81 -18.62
C SER A 66 -32.33 -18.33 -19.50
N HIS A 67 -32.66 -18.03 -20.76
CA HIS A 67 -31.78 -17.65 -21.85
C HIS A 67 -31.56 -16.13 -21.94
N HIS A 68 -30.34 -15.75 -22.34
CA HIS A 68 -29.94 -14.69 -23.26
C HIS A 68 -30.88 -13.48 -23.52
N SER A 69 -30.38 -12.26 -23.28
CA SER A 69 -30.70 -11.09 -24.10
C SER A 69 -29.50 -10.14 -24.14
N THR A 70 -29.00 -9.94 -25.36
CA THR A 70 -27.97 -9.01 -25.78
C THR A 70 -28.50 -7.58 -25.71
N THR A 71 -27.75 -6.66 -25.12
CA THR A 71 -27.88 -5.23 -25.40
C THR A 71 -26.50 -4.59 -25.41
N SER A 72 -26.24 -3.91 -26.51
CA SER A 72 -24.97 -3.35 -26.91
C SER A 72 -24.87 -1.89 -26.45
N GLN A 73 -23.68 -1.54 -25.94
CA GLN A 73 -23.06 -0.20 -25.96
C GLN A 73 -23.64 0.83 -24.97
N LEU A 74 -22.84 1.57 -24.19
CA LEU A 74 -21.74 2.43 -24.63
C LEU A 74 -20.81 2.78 -23.43
N THR A 75 -19.50 2.88 -23.72
CA THR A 75 -18.45 3.65 -23.00
C THR A 75 -18.10 3.31 -21.53
N SER A 76 -16.94 2.69 -21.32
CA SER A 76 -15.94 3.03 -20.26
C SER A 76 -14.72 2.08 -20.31
N THR A 77 -13.89 2.13 -21.35
CA THR A 77 -12.64 1.34 -21.43
C THR A 77 -11.45 2.00 -20.70
N THR A 78 -11.69 3.05 -19.91
CA THR A 78 -10.64 3.84 -19.22
C THR A 78 -10.39 3.40 -17.77
N SER A 79 -11.20 2.49 -17.20
CA SER A 79 -11.12 2.12 -15.76
C SER A 79 -10.12 1.00 -15.42
N MET A 80 -9.80 0.11 -16.37
CA MET A 80 -9.02 -1.11 -16.08
C MET A 80 -7.54 -0.85 -15.70
N PHE A 81 -6.93 0.23 -16.18
CA PHE A 81 -5.53 0.58 -15.87
C PHE A 81 -5.36 1.39 -14.58
N SER A 82 -6.43 1.97 -14.08
CA SER A 82 -6.44 2.76 -12.84
C SER A 82 -6.59 1.84 -11.64
N ASP A 83 -7.44 0.82 -11.77
CA ASP A 83 -7.76 -0.14 -10.71
C ASP A 83 -6.53 -0.98 -10.31
N SER A 84 -5.84 -1.58 -11.29
CA SER A 84 -4.61 -2.36 -11.03
C SER A 84 -3.50 -1.54 -10.35
N ARG A 85 -3.44 -0.23 -10.59
CA ARG A 85 -2.45 0.66 -9.95
C ARG A 85 -2.81 0.95 -8.50
N LEU A 86 -4.09 1.17 -8.20
CA LEU A 86 -4.56 1.39 -6.83
C LEU A 86 -4.40 0.13 -5.99
N ILE A 87 -4.73 -1.04 -6.55
CA ILE A 87 -4.51 -2.34 -5.90
C ILE A 87 -3.04 -2.52 -5.51
N ASN A 88 -2.10 -2.20 -6.40
CA ASN A 88 -0.67 -2.28 -6.10
C ASN A 88 -0.23 -1.30 -5.00
N ILE A 89 -0.80 -0.09 -4.96
CA ILE A 89 -0.47 0.91 -3.91
C ILE A 89 -1.04 0.49 -2.56
N GLU A 90 -2.27 -0.06 -2.52
CA GLU A 90 -2.86 -0.57 -1.29
C GLU A 90 -2.03 -1.73 -0.72
N GLU A 91 -1.64 -2.69 -1.56
CA GLU A 91 -0.76 -3.79 -1.17
C GLU A 91 0.62 -3.31 -0.70
N GLU A 92 1.25 -2.39 -1.44
CA GLU A 92 2.54 -1.78 -1.07
C GLU A 92 2.41 -1.03 0.27
N SER A 93 1.31 -0.31 0.49
CA SER A 93 1.08 0.43 1.73
C SER A 93 0.89 -0.50 2.94
N LYS A 94 0.25 -1.66 2.76
CA LYS A 94 0.13 -2.70 3.79
C LYS A 94 1.49 -3.27 4.16
N LEU A 95 2.36 -3.47 3.17
CA LEU A 95 3.73 -3.92 3.41
C LEU A 95 4.55 -2.87 4.19
N VAL A 96 4.51 -1.60 3.76
CA VAL A 96 5.17 -0.48 4.46
C VAL A 96 4.67 -0.38 5.90
N TYR A 97 3.36 -0.49 6.10
CA TYR A 97 2.78 -0.49 7.44
C TYR A 97 3.27 -1.66 8.29
N GLY A 98 3.33 -2.87 7.72
CA GLY A 98 3.85 -4.06 8.41
C GLY A 98 5.28 -3.89 8.92
N VAL A 99 6.15 -3.26 8.11
CA VAL A 99 7.52 -2.91 8.51
C VAL A 99 7.53 -1.93 9.68
N ILE A 100 6.76 -0.83 9.57
CA ILE A 100 6.67 0.20 10.61
C ILE A 100 6.14 -0.39 11.91
N LEU A 101 5.08 -1.19 11.85
CA LEU A 101 4.48 -1.83 13.02
C LEU A 101 5.49 -2.73 13.73
N SER A 102 6.22 -3.54 12.96
CA SER A 102 7.23 -4.45 13.47
C SER A 102 8.38 -3.69 14.12
N LEU A 103 8.92 -2.66 13.45
CA LEU A 103 10.02 -1.85 13.97
C LEU A 103 9.62 -1.02 15.20
N ARG A 104 8.43 -0.44 15.20
CA ARG A 104 7.89 0.31 16.36
C ARG A 104 7.76 -0.59 17.58
N ASN A 105 7.23 -1.79 17.40
CA ASN A 105 7.11 -2.76 18.49
C ASN A 105 8.48 -3.26 18.96
N PHE A 106 9.41 -3.48 18.03
CA PHE A 106 10.79 -3.86 18.35
C PHE A 106 11.50 -2.78 19.17
N VAL A 107 11.47 -1.53 18.71
CA VAL A 107 12.06 -0.39 19.42
C VAL A 107 11.47 -0.28 20.82
N ARG A 108 10.14 -0.31 20.97
CA ARG A 108 9.50 -0.23 22.29
C ARG A 108 9.94 -1.33 23.27
N LYS A 109 10.12 -2.55 22.77
CA LYS A 109 10.58 -3.67 23.60
C LYS A 109 12.03 -3.48 24.06
N LEU A 110 12.85 -2.76 23.28
CA LEU A 110 14.26 -2.52 23.59
C LEU A 110 14.52 -1.22 24.36
N SER A 111 13.83 -0.12 24.01
CA SER A 111 14.06 1.22 24.55
C SER A 111 13.18 1.57 25.75
N GLY A 112 12.21 0.71 26.09
CA GLY A 112 11.26 0.97 27.16
C GLY A 112 10.36 2.17 26.84
N SER A 113 10.42 3.22 27.67
CA SER A 113 9.44 4.31 27.68
C SER A 113 9.86 5.59 26.94
N GLN A 114 11.16 5.77 26.66
CA GLN A 114 11.68 7.12 26.40
C GLN A 114 11.92 7.47 24.92
N ASP A 115 12.02 6.49 24.02
CA ASP A 115 12.18 6.78 22.60
C ASP A 115 11.38 5.84 21.71
N GLY A 116 10.52 6.44 20.88
CA GLY A 116 9.78 5.75 19.84
C GLY A 116 10.60 5.57 18.56
N PHE A 117 10.12 4.73 17.65
CA PHE A 117 10.71 4.58 16.32
C PHE A 117 10.72 5.94 15.57
N LEU A 118 11.86 6.29 14.96
CA LEU A 118 12.09 7.58 14.31
C LEU A 118 12.28 7.47 12.79
N SER A 119 13.17 6.56 12.38
CA SER A 119 13.55 6.35 11.00
C SER A 119 14.36 5.06 10.88
N TYR A 120 14.38 4.46 9.70
CA TYR A 120 15.43 3.50 9.32
C TYR A 120 16.06 3.93 8.00
N ARG A 121 17.29 3.45 7.77
CA ARG A 121 18.05 3.68 6.55
C ARG A 121 18.47 2.35 5.97
N THR A 122 18.30 2.22 4.66
CA THR A 122 18.85 1.12 3.85
C THR A 122 20.02 1.64 3.01
N SER A 123 20.55 0.81 2.12
CA SER A 123 21.55 1.25 1.14
C SER A 123 21.01 2.28 0.13
N ASN A 124 19.70 2.30 -0.11
CA ASN A 124 19.11 3.02 -1.25
C ASN A 124 18.14 4.13 -0.84
N TYR A 125 17.58 4.05 0.36
CA TYR A 125 16.63 5.05 0.85
C TYR A 125 16.61 5.11 2.38
N LYS A 126 16.06 6.20 2.89
CA LYS A 126 15.77 6.43 4.29
C LYS A 126 14.27 6.68 4.46
N LEU A 127 13.65 5.95 5.38
CA LEU A 127 12.26 6.15 5.78
C LEU A 127 12.25 7.00 7.04
N HIS A 128 11.52 8.12 7.02
CA HIS A 128 11.31 8.97 8.19
C HIS A 128 9.88 8.80 8.68
N TYR A 129 9.72 8.73 10.00
CA TYR A 129 8.46 8.43 10.66
C TYR A 129 8.09 9.51 11.68
N TYR A 130 6.83 9.93 11.65
CA TYR A 130 6.24 10.80 12.65
C TYR A 130 4.85 10.29 13.03
N GLU A 131 4.62 10.10 14.33
CA GLU A 131 3.34 9.69 14.86
C GLU A 131 2.77 10.79 15.77
N THR A 132 1.49 11.08 15.59
CA THR A 132 0.74 12.00 16.46
C THR A 132 0.19 11.26 17.68
N PRO A 133 -0.14 11.97 18.78
CA PRO A 133 -0.82 11.35 19.92
C PRO A 133 -2.17 10.71 19.57
N THR A 134 -2.82 11.18 18.50
CA THR A 134 -4.08 10.61 17.98
C THR A 134 -3.88 9.34 17.14
N GLY A 135 -2.65 8.90 16.94
CA GLY A 135 -2.32 7.67 16.21
C GLY A 135 -2.24 7.81 14.69
N LEU A 136 -2.23 9.04 14.15
CA LEU A 136 -1.91 9.30 12.76
C LEU A 136 -0.42 9.13 12.54
N LYS A 137 -0.05 8.50 11.42
CA LYS A 137 1.34 8.14 11.12
C LYS A 137 1.71 8.72 9.77
N PHE A 138 2.66 9.63 9.77
CA PHE A 138 3.22 10.26 8.60
C PHE A 138 4.55 9.59 8.27
N VAL A 139 4.69 9.17 7.02
CA VAL A 139 5.83 8.39 6.54
C VAL A 139 6.32 9.01 5.25
N ILE A 140 7.62 9.31 5.15
CA ILE A 140 8.21 9.83 3.92
C ILE A 140 9.51 9.08 3.61
N ASN A 141 9.66 8.69 2.36
CA ASN A 141 10.86 8.02 1.86
C ASN A 141 11.72 9.03 1.10
N THR A 142 13.02 9.04 1.39
CA THR A 142 13.99 9.96 0.80
C THR A 142 15.29 9.25 0.47
N ASP A 143 16.19 9.94 -0.21
CA ASP A 143 17.58 9.53 -0.32
C ASP A 143 18.25 9.36 1.06
N ILE A 144 19.28 8.52 1.10
CA ILE A 144 20.02 8.13 2.30
C ILE A 144 20.79 9.27 2.97
N THR A 145 21.13 10.33 2.22
CA THR A 145 21.88 11.49 2.69
C THR A 145 21.01 12.53 3.40
N VAL A 146 19.68 12.42 3.25
CA VAL A 146 18.74 13.42 3.76
C VAL A 146 18.65 13.35 5.29
N ASP A 147 18.79 14.52 5.92
CA ASP A 147 18.60 14.71 7.35
C ASP A 147 17.17 14.38 7.79
N SER A 148 16.93 14.34 9.11
CA SER A 148 15.61 13.99 9.62
C SER A 148 14.53 14.94 9.08
N LEU A 149 13.58 14.39 8.32
CA LEU A 149 12.40 15.13 7.86
C LEU A 149 11.26 15.12 8.89
N ARG A 150 11.52 14.70 10.13
CA ARG A 150 10.51 14.71 11.19
C ARG A 150 9.91 16.10 11.47
N PRO A 151 10.70 17.21 11.46
CA PRO A 151 10.13 18.56 11.57
C PRO A 151 9.18 18.89 10.41
N VAL A 152 9.53 18.46 9.19
CA VAL A 152 8.70 18.63 7.98
C VAL A 152 7.39 17.84 8.12
N LEU A 153 7.45 16.57 8.54
CA LEU A 153 6.26 15.74 8.77
C LEU A 153 5.33 16.35 9.84
N ARG A 154 5.90 16.88 10.92
CA ARG A 154 5.13 17.59 11.95
C ARG A 154 4.45 18.84 11.39
N GLN A 155 5.15 19.60 10.55
CA GLN A 155 4.57 20.77 9.88
C GLN A 155 3.45 20.39 8.92
N ILE A 156 3.59 19.25 8.20
CA ILE A 156 2.52 18.72 7.34
C ILE A 156 1.26 18.44 8.17
N TYR A 157 1.42 17.84 9.34
CA TYR A 157 0.31 17.61 10.26
C TYR A 157 -0.34 18.94 10.71
N THR A 158 0.43 19.84 11.31
CA THR A 158 -0.11 21.05 11.95
C THR A 158 -0.70 22.05 10.94
N ASN A 159 -0.01 22.31 9.83
CA ASN A 159 -0.38 23.41 8.93
C ASN A 159 -1.27 22.98 7.77
N PHE A 160 -1.33 21.68 7.47
CA PHE A 160 -2.05 21.20 6.29
C PHE A 160 -3.12 20.19 6.68
N TYR A 161 -2.75 19.12 7.39
CA TYR A 161 -3.73 18.09 7.75
C TYR A 161 -4.81 18.66 8.68
N VAL A 162 -4.43 19.38 9.74
CA VAL A 162 -5.41 19.99 10.64
C VAL A 162 -6.26 21.04 9.91
N GLU A 163 -5.65 21.91 9.11
CA GLU A 163 -6.35 23.00 8.43
C GLU A 163 -7.32 22.54 7.33
N TYR A 164 -6.90 21.58 6.49
CA TYR A 164 -7.68 21.18 5.31
C TYR A 164 -8.52 19.91 5.50
N VAL A 165 -8.17 19.06 6.48
CA VAL A 165 -8.88 17.80 6.74
C VAL A 165 -9.72 17.93 8.00
N VAL A 166 -9.09 18.23 9.15
CA VAL A 166 -9.79 18.21 10.45
C VAL A 166 -10.78 19.37 10.60
N LYS A 167 -10.40 20.59 10.17
CA LYS A 167 -11.28 21.77 10.24
C LYS A 167 -12.33 21.80 9.14
N ASN A 168 -12.30 20.89 8.16
CA ASN A 168 -13.30 20.84 7.12
C ASN A 168 -14.58 20.18 7.66
N PRO A 169 -15.69 20.93 7.84
CA PRO A 169 -16.93 20.39 8.41
C PRO A 169 -17.62 19.35 7.51
N LEU A 170 -17.19 19.23 6.26
CA LEU A 170 -17.68 18.24 5.30
C LEU A 170 -16.85 16.95 5.30
N SER A 171 -15.72 16.92 6.02
CA SER A 171 -14.88 15.73 6.11
C SER A 171 -15.47 14.74 7.12
N PRO A 172 -15.60 13.44 6.79
CA PRO A 172 -15.94 12.40 7.76
C PRO A 172 -14.95 12.38 8.94
N ASN A 173 -15.45 12.15 10.16
CA ASN A 173 -14.65 12.14 11.40
C ASN A 173 -13.68 10.94 11.48
N GLU A 174 -14.15 9.79 11.03
CA GLU A 174 -13.29 8.65 10.71
C GLU A 174 -13.20 8.66 9.18
N HIS A 175 -12.00 8.49 8.59
CA HIS A 175 -11.82 8.58 7.14
C HIS A 175 -11.82 7.18 6.50
N PRO A 176 -12.97 6.46 6.43
CA PRO A 176 -13.00 5.15 5.78
C PRO A 176 -12.57 5.31 4.33
N GLY A 177 -11.58 4.51 3.91
CA GLY A 177 -11.05 4.58 2.54
C GLY A 177 -10.36 5.91 2.16
N GLY A 178 -10.00 6.76 3.14
CA GLY A 178 -9.30 8.03 2.87
C GLY A 178 -10.19 9.16 2.35
N GLU A 179 -11.52 9.02 2.43
CA GLU A 179 -12.49 9.97 1.84
C GLU A 179 -12.30 11.41 2.33
N GLY A 180 -12.01 11.63 3.62
CA GLY A 180 -11.77 12.98 4.16
C GLY A 180 -10.40 13.58 3.80
N VAL A 181 -9.42 12.77 3.44
CA VAL A 181 -8.10 13.23 2.97
C VAL A 181 -8.09 13.44 1.44
N ASN A 182 -9.15 13.03 0.74
CA ASN A 182 -9.34 13.26 -0.69
C ASN A 182 -9.66 14.74 -1.02
N ASN A 183 -9.26 15.67 -0.16
CA ASN A 183 -9.38 17.10 -0.38
C ASN A 183 -8.25 17.59 -1.31
N GLU A 184 -8.60 18.05 -2.51
CA GLU A 184 -7.65 18.59 -3.49
C GLU A 184 -6.82 19.77 -2.94
N TYR A 185 -7.37 20.58 -2.03
CA TYR A 185 -6.63 21.65 -1.37
C TYR A 185 -5.51 21.10 -0.48
N PHE A 186 -5.78 20.03 0.27
CA PHE A 186 -4.76 19.36 1.07
C PHE A 186 -3.64 18.80 0.17
N LYS A 187 -4.00 18.05 -0.87
CA LYS A 187 -3.04 17.46 -1.81
C LYS A 187 -2.14 18.52 -2.44
N THR A 188 -2.75 19.57 -2.98
CA THR A 188 -2.04 20.66 -3.66
C THR A 188 -1.12 21.42 -2.70
N ALA A 189 -1.59 21.68 -1.48
CA ALA A 189 -0.80 22.41 -0.49
C ALA A 189 0.41 21.60 0.00
N VAL A 190 0.24 20.29 0.24
CA VAL A 190 1.35 19.39 0.59
C VAL A 190 2.34 19.26 -0.56
N ASP A 191 1.87 19.06 -1.79
CA ASP A 191 2.72 18.98 -2.98
C ASP A 191 3.57 20.24 -3.17
N LYS A 192 2.93 21.42 -3.11
CA LYS A 192 3.63 22.70 -3.20
C LYS A 192 4.65 22.87 -2.08
N TYR A 193 4.30 22.52 -0.85
CA TYR A 193 5.22 22.62 0.28
C TYR A 193 6.43 21.70 0.11
N ILE A 194 6.24 20.44 -0.26
CA ILE A 194 7.32 19.48 -0.46
C ILE A 194 8.29 19.95 -1.56
N LYS A 195 7.75 20.48 -2.67
CA LYS A 195 8.56 21.04 -3.77
C LYS A 195 9.36 22.28 -3.40
N THR A 196 9.01 22.98 -2.33
CA THR A 196 9.81 24.12 -1.82
C THR A 196 11.00 23.70 -0.96
N LEU A 197 11.08 22.43 -0.56
CA LEU A 197 12.18 21.94 0.27
C LEU A 197 13.43 21.76 -0.59
N ALA A 198 14.57 22.23 -0.10
CA ALA A 198 15.85 22.12 -0.80
C ALA A 198 16.21 20.65 -1.16
N VAL A 199 15.76 19.69 -0.34
CA VAL A 199 16.04 18.25 -0.49
C VAL A 199 15.14 17.54 -1.52
N TYR A 200 14.19 18.27 -2.14
CA TYR A 200 13.21 17.70 -3.07
C TYR A 200 13.88 17.06 -4.29
N ASP A 201 14.73 17.81 -5.00
CA ASP A 201 15.44 17.38 -6.22
C ASP A 201 16.90 16.92 -5.99
N SER A 202 17.37 16.90 -4.73
CA SER A 202 18.78 16.59 -4.40
C SER A 202 19.19 15.15 -4.70
#